data_AF-A0A064C0X3-F1
#
_entry.id   AF-A0A064C0X3-F1
#
_cell.length_a   1.000
_cell.length_b   1.000
_cell.length_c   1.000
_cell.angle_alpha   90.00
_cell.angle_beta   90.00
_cell.angle_gamma   90.00
#
_symmetry.space_group_name_H-M   'P 1'
#
loop_
_entity.id
_entity.type
_entity.pdbx_description
1 polymer ?
#
loop_
_entity_poly.entity_id
_entity_poly.type
_entity_poly.pdbx_seq_one_letter_code
_entity_poly.pdbx_strand_id
1 'polypeptide(L)'
;MVPKTATSTETKIITRTIHYVDKVTNQNVKEDVVQPVTLSRTKTENKVTGVVTYGEWTTGNWDEVVSGKIDKYKDPDIPTVKSQEVTSDSSDKEITVRYDRLSTLEKPNPELPNQETPIPEPTPEPGTPKTETPVNPDPEVPTYETGKREELLNTGTEANATLASAGIMTLLAGLGLGFFKKKEDEK
;
A
#
# COMPACT_ATOMS: atom_id res chain seq x y z
N MET A 1 25.46 -31.52 -43.87
CA MET A 1 24.41 -31.77 -42.85
C MET A 1 23.79 -30.43 -42.50
N VAL A 2 22.49 -30.23 -42.69
CA VAL A 2 21.84 -28.98 -42.27
C VAL A 2 21.62 -29.07 -40.74
N PRO A 3 22.01 -28.06 -39.94
CA PRO A 3 21.75 -28.09 -38.50
C PRO A 3 20.25 -28.06 -38.26
N LYS A 4 19.71 -29.13 -37.65
CA LYS A 4 18.31 -29.18 -37.22
C LYS A 4 18.20 -28.54 -35.84
N THR A 5 17.75 -27.30 -35.79
CA THR A 5 17.42 -26.62 -34.54
C THR A 5 15.93 -26.75 -34.23
N ALA A 6 15.58 -26.63 -32.94
CA ALA A 6 14.21 -26.36 -32.50
C ALA A 6 14.22 -25.12 -31.61
N THR A 7 13.19 -24.28 -31.76
CA THR A 7 13.05 -23.04 -30.99
C THR A 7 11.76 -23.11 -30.18
N SER A 8 11.83 -22.64 -28.94
CA SER A 8 10.73 -22.56 -27.99
C SER A 8 10.85 -21.29 -27.16
N THR A 9 9.78 -20.90 -26.47
CA THR A 9 9.79 -19.75 -25.55
C THR A 9 9.74 -20.26 -24.12
N GLU A 10 10.61 -19.74 -23.27
CA GLU A 10 10.52 -19.89 -21.82
C GLU A 10 9.91 -18.61 -21.23
N THR A 11 8.97 -18.75 -20.30
CA THR A 11 8.26 -17.63 -19.68
C THR A 11 8.33 -17.71 -18.16
N LYS A 12 8.25 -16.55 -17.51
CA LYS A 12 8.02 -16.45 -16.07
C LYS A 12 7.17 -15.23 -15.75
N ILE A 13 6.46 -15.29 -14.63
CA ILE A 13 5.61 -14.20 -14.15
C ILE A 13 6.21 -13.68 -12.85
N ILE A 14 6.29 -12.36 -12.71
CA ILE A 14 6.77 -11.66 -11.52
C ILE A 14 5.68 -10.66 -11.15
N THR A 15 5.18 -10.74 -9.91
CA THR A 15 3.93 -10.12 -9.48
C THR A 15 4.16 -9.13 -8.36
N ARG A 16 3.50 -7.97 -8.44
CA ARG A 16 3.38 -7.03 -7.31
C ARG A 16 1.95 -7.00 -6.81
N THR A 17 1.76 -7.23 -5.52
CA THR A 17 0.46 -7.11 -4.84
C THR A 17 0.49 -5.89 -3.92
N ILE A 18 -0.55 -5.06 -4.00
CA ILE A 18 -0.72 -3.87 -3.15
C ILE A 18 -1.97 -4.10 -2.31
N HIS A 19 -1.76 -4.31 -1.01
CA HIS A 19 -2.81 -4.46 -0.02
C HIS A 19 -3.20 -3.09 0.57
N TYR A 20 -4.49 -2.90 0.84
CA TYR A 20 -5.02 -1.68 1.44
C TYR A 20 -5.72 -2.02 2.76
N VAL A 21 -5.09 -1.69 3.89
CA VAL A 21 -5.56 -2.14 5.21
C VAL A 21 -5.81 -1.00 6.19
N ASP A 22 -6.66 -1.26 7.18
CA ASP A 22 -6.78 -0.46 8.39
C ASP A 22 -5.47 -0.50 9.18
N LYS A 23 -4.95 0.67 9.57
CA LYS A 23 -3.66 0.80 10.26
C LYS A 23 -3.61 0.11 11.63
N VAL A 24 -4.76 -0.07 12.30
CA VAL A 24 -4.89 -0.61 13.65
C VAL A 24 -5.34 -2.07 13.63
N THR A 25 -6.37 -2.41 12.86
CA THR A 25 -6.91 -3.78 12.81
C THR A 25 -6.29 -4.66 11.74
N ASN A 26 -5.50 -4.09 10.82
CA ASN A 26 -4.87 -4.77 9.68
C ASN A 26 -5.87 -5.51 8.76
N GLN A 27 -7.14 -5.13 8.82
CA GLN A 27 -8.22 -5.64 7.96
C GLN A 27 -8.23 -4.89 6.62
N ASN A 28 -8.45 -5.58 5.51
CA ASN A 28 -8.58 -4.94 4.20
C ASN A 28 -9.74 -3.93 4.19
N VAL A 29 -9.46 -2.70 3.76
CA VAL A 29 -10.44 -1.59 3.63
C VAL A 29 -10.79 -1.29 2.17
N LYS A 30 -10.07 -1.92 1.24
CA LYS A 30 -10.27 -1.86 -0.22
C LYS A 30 -9.68 -3.14 -0.83
N GLU A 31 -10.16 -3.54 -2.00
CA GLU A 31 -9.61 -4.67 -2.76
C GLU A 31 -8.13 -4.46 -3.13
N ASP A 32 -7.36 -5.55 -3.10
CA ASP A 32 -5.95 -5.55 -3.41
C ASP A 32 -5.71 -5.34 -4.91
N VAL A 33 -4.64 -4.60 -5.26
CA VAL A 33 -4.23 -4.41 -6.65
C VAL A 33 -3.09 -5.37 -6.98
N VAL A 34 -3.33 -6.30 -7.90
CA VAL A 34 -2.36 -7.31 -8.36
C VAL A 34 -1.86 -6.93 -9.75
N GLN A 35 -0.55 -6.78 -9.90
CA GLN A 35 0.14 -6.42 -11.14
C GLN A 35 1.08 -7.55 -11.57
N PRO A 36 0.64 -8.50 -12.41
CA PRO A 36 1.49 -9.55 -12.95
C PRO A 36 2.26 -9.04 -14.18
N VAL A 37 3.58 -9.25 -14.22
CA VAL A 37 4.43 -8.98 -15.38
C VAL A 37 4.97 -10.30 -15.91
N THR A 38 4.68 -10.62 -17.17
CA THR A 38 5.22 -11.81 -17.84
C THR A 38 6.50 -11.46 -18.59
N LEU A 39 7.61 -12.07 -18.20
CA LEU A 39 8.87 -12.01 -18.94
C LEU A 39 9.03 -13.28 -19.79
N SER A 40 9.71 -13.16 -20.92
CA SER A 40 9.96 -14.27 -21.83
C SER A 40 11.39 -14.26 -22.38
N ARG A 41 11.92 -15.43 -22.74
CA ARG A 41 13.15 -15.55 -23.52
C ARG A 41 13.07 -16.69 -24.53
N THR A 42 13.85 -16.57 -25.60
CA THR A 42 14.01 -17.64 -26.59
C THR A 42 14.91 -18.76 -26.05
N LYS A 43 14.48 -20.02 -26.21
CA LYS A 43 15.26 -21.22 -25.95
C LYS A 43 15.46 -21.97 -27.26
N THR A 44 16.71 -22.13 -27.70
CA THR A 44 17.07 -22.85 -28.92
C THR A 44 17.85 -24.11 -28.58
N GLU A 45 17.47 -25.24 -29.16
CA GLU A 45 18.11 -26.53 -28.97
C GLU A 45 18.63 -27.06 -30.31
N ASN A 46 19.91 -27.43 -30.37
CA ASN A 46 20.48 -28.15 -31.49
C ASN A 46 20.14 -29.63 -31.39
N LYS A 47 19.27 -30.14 -32.28
CA LYS A 47 18.79 -31.54 -32.25
C LYS A 47 19.83 -32.58 -32.70
N VAL A 48 21.04 -32.14 -33.09
CA VAL A 48 22.17 -33.03 -33.40
C VAL A 48 23.09 -33.17 -32.18
N THR A 49 23.33 -32.09 -31.42
CA THR A 49 24.28 -32.09 -30.30
C THR A 49 23.63 -32.07 -28.91
N GLY A 50 22.33 -31.80 -28.82
CA GLY A 50 21.61 -31.58 -27.56
C GLY A 50 21.93 -30.25 -26.86
N VAL A 51 22.82 -29.43 -27.43
CA VAL A 51 23.21 -28.13 -26.83
C VAL A 51 22.02 -27.18 -26.87
N VAL A 52 21.70 -26.63 -25.69
CA VAL A 52 20.68 -25.59 -25.50
C VAL A 52 21.36 -24.24 -25.33
N THR A 53 20.88 -23.22 -26.04
CA THR A 53 21.20 -21.83 -25.81
C THR A 53 19.94 -21.05 -25.44
N TYR A 54 20.11 -20.03 -24.60
CA TYR A 54 19.08 -19.11 -24.19
C TYR A 54 19.41 -17.73 -24.74
N GLY A 55 18.39 -17.01 -25.22
CA GLY A 55 18.47 -15.57 -25.46
C GLY A 55 18.23 -14.77 -24.19
N GLU A 56 18.33 -13.45 -24.32
CA GLU A 56 18.01 -12.51 -23.26
C GLU A 56 16.53 -12.58 -22.86
N TRP A 57 16.26 -12.25 -21.59
CA TRP A 57 14.91 -12.03 -21.10
C TRP A 57 14.38 -10.68 -21.57
N THR A 58 13.10 -10.62 -21.93
CA THR A 58 12.37 -9.34 -21.98
C THR A 58 12.31 -8.72 -20.58
N THR A 59 12.21 -7.40 -20.50
CA THR A 59 11.85 -6.67 -19.27
C THR A 59 10.36 -6.26 -19.30
N GLY A 60 9.87 -5.72 -18.20
CA GLY A 60 8.52 -5.14 -18.08
C GLY A 60 8.47 -4.07 -17.00
N ASN A 61 7.27 -3.65 -16.62
CA ASN A 61 7.07 -2.61 -15.60
C ASN A 61 5.81 -2.92 -14.77
N TRP A 62 5.83 -2.61 -13.49
CA TRP A 62 4.62 -2.45 -12.70
C TRP A 62 4.24 -0.97 -12.67
N ASP A 63 3.12 -0.61 -13.26
CA ASP A 63 2.65 0.78 -13.37
C ASP A 63 2.46 1.46 -12.01
N GLU A 64 2.49 2.79 -11.99
CA GLU A 64 2.17 3.59 -10.80
C GLU A 64 0.70 3.38 -10.37
N VAL A 65 0.46 3.23 -9.07
CA VAL A 65 -0.89 3.05 -8.50
C VAL A 65 -1.14 4.11 -7.42
N VAL A 66 -2.13 4.97 -7.66
CA VAL A 66 -2.56 6.00 -6.71
C VAL A 66 -3.46 5.40 -5.63
N SER A 67 -3.13 5.65 -4.37
CA SER A 67 -3.94 5.26 -3.21
C SER A 67 -5.01 6.32 -2.95
N GLY A 68 -6.19 6.13 -3.54
CA GLY A 68 -7.33 7.02 -3.33
C GLY A 68 -7.79 7.10 -1.87
N LYS A 69 -8.46 8.22 -1.52
CA LYS A 69 -9.12 8.39 -0.21
C LYS A 69 -10.24 7.38 -0.01
N ILE A 70 -10.47 6.99 1.24
CA ILE A 70 -11.56 6.10 1.68
C ILE A 70 -12.37 6.85 2.74
N ASP A 71 -13.71 6.76 2.68
CA ASP A 71 -14.58 7.39 3.69
C ASP A 71 -14.25 6.89 5.10
N LYS A 72 -14.41 7.76 6.11
CA LYS A 72 -14.04 7.53 7.52
C LYS A 72 -12.54 7.29 7.79
N TYR A 73 -11.67 7.40 6.78
CA TYR A 73 -10.22 7.33 6.94
C TYR A 73 -9.53 8.65 6.60
N LYS A 74 -8.34 8.86 7.18
CA LYS A 74 -7.37 9.87 6.79
C LYS A 74 -6.73 9.50 5.44
N ASP A 75 -5.87 10.38 4.95
CA ASP A 75 -5.00 10.03 3.84
C ASP A 75 -4.11 8.80 4.17
N PRO A 76 -3.84 7.94 3.18
CA PRO A 76 -2.99 6.77 3.36
C PRO A 76 -1.53 7.14 3.67
N ASP A 77 -0.81 6.25 4.35
CA ASP A 77 0.63 6.38 4.58
C ASP A 77 1.45 6.43 3.28
N ILE A 78 1.00 5.70 2.24
CA ILE A 78 1.55 5.69 0.89
C ILE A 78 0.49 6.23 -0.08
N PRO A 79 0.49 7.53 -0.43
CA PRO A 79 -0.48 8.12 -1.36
C PRO A 79 -0.32 7.64 -2.80
N THR A 80 0.85 7.12 -3.16
CA THR A 80 1.12 6.61 -4.51
C THR A 80 2.23 5.55 -4.45
N VAL A 81 1.91 4.33 -4.88
CA VAL A 81 2.88 3.26 -5.11
C VAL A 81 3.54 3.50 -6.47
N LYS A 82 4.83 3.84 -6.46
CA LYS A 82 5.55 4.24 -7.68
C LYS A 82 5.69 3.10 -8.69
N SER A 83 5.80 3.49 -9.97
CA SER A 83 6.16 2.56 -11.03
C SER A 83 7.53 1.94 -10.79
N GLN A 84 7.75 0.73 -11.28
CA GLN A 84 9.04 0.06 -11.14
C GLN A 84 9.31 -0.88 -12.31
N GLU A 85 10.53 -0.83 -12.85
CA GLU A 85 11.00 -1.82 -13.82
C GLU A 85 11.04 -3.22 -13.19
N VAL A 86 10.75 -4.22 -14.03
CA VAL A 86 10.78 -5.65 -13.70
C VAL A 86 11.72 -6.33 -14.69
N THR A 87 12.81 -6.89 -14.16
CA THR A 87 13.85 -7.60 -14.90
C THR A 87 13.85 -9.09 -14.56
N SER A 88 14.70 -9.87 -15.22
CA SER A 88 14.89 -11.29 -14.87
C SER A 88 15.33 -11.52 -13.42
N ASP A 89 15.90 -10.53 -12.75
CA ASP A 89 16.46 -10.69 -11.40
C ASP A 89 15.53 -10.11 -10.33
N SER A 90 14.35 -9.61 -10.74
CA SER A 90 13.30 -9.16 -9.85
C SER A 90 12.56 -10.33 -9.19
N SER A 91 12.27 -10.20 -7.90
CA SER A 91 11.34 -11.08 -7.17
C SER A 91 9.92 -10.51 -7.20
N ASP A 92 8.93 -11.33 -6.82
CA ASP A 92 7.62 -10.84 -6.42
C ASP A 92 7.73 -9.81 -5.28
N LYS A 93 6.73 -8.93 -5.15
CA LYS A 93 6.67 -7.89 -4.11
C LYS A 93 5.28 -7.74 -3.51
N GLU A 94 5.23 -7.55 -2.20
CA GLU A 94 4.03 -7.12 -1.48
C GLU A 94 4.25 -5.70 -0.93
N ILE A 95 3.22 -4.87 -1.02
CA ILE A 95 3.19 -3.50 -0.48
C ILE A 95 1.91 -3.34 0.31
N THR A 96 2.01 -2.89 1.56
CA THR A 96 0.85 -2.62 2.41
C THR A 96 0.68 -1.11 2.59
N VAL A 97 -0.37 -0.57 1.99
CA VAL A 97 -0.85 0.80 2.20
C VAL A 97 -1.81 0.80 3.40
N ARG A 98 -1.57 1.67 4.38
CA ARG A 98 -2.35 1.73 5.62
C ARG A 98 -3.15 3.02 5.72
N TYR A 99 -4.42 2.86 6.09
CA TYR A 99 -5.34 3.96 6.36
C TYR A 99 -5.59 4.06 7.85
N ASP A 100 -5.34 5.24 8.42
CA ASP A 100 -5.68 5.57 9.80
C ASP A 100 -7.09 6.16 9.88
N ARG A 101 -7.88 5.80 10.90
CA ARG A 101 -9.29 6.23 10.98
C ARG A 101 -9.39 7.73 11.27
N LEU A 102 -10.41 8.38 10.74
CA LEU A 102 -10.82 9.70 11.23
C LEU A 102 -11.25 9.54 12.70
N SER A 103 -10.74 10.42 13.56
CA SER A 103 -11.09 10.43 14.98
C SER A 103 -12.53 10.92 15.14
N THR A 104 -13.48 9.98 15.18
CA THR A 104 -14.89 10.27 15.48
C THR A 104 -15.03 10.65 16.95
N LEU A 105 -14.86 11.94 17.26
CA LEU A 105 -15.36 12.52 18.52
C LEU A 105 -16.89 12.63 18.46
N GLU A 106 -17.56 11.48 18.37
CA GLU A 106 -18.96 11.34 18.79
C GLU A 106 -18.98 11.41 20.32
N LYS A 107 -18.75 12.62 20.84
CA LYS A 107 -19.01 12.93 22.23
C LYS A 107 -20.53 12.81 22.39
N PRO A 108 -21.07 11.92 23.25
CA PRO A 108 -22.49 11.98 23.55
C PRO A 108 -22.75 13.37 24.14
N ASN A 109 -23.54 14.17 23.45
CA ASN A 109 -24.05 15.40 24.01
C ASN A 109 -24.96 15.00 25.17
N PRO A 110 -24.63 15.30 26.44
CA PRO A 110 -25.62 15.18 27.48
C PRO A 110 -26.69 16.21 27.16
N GLU A 111 -27.93 15.79 26.96
CA GLU A 111 -29.05 16.72 27.11
C GLU A 111 -28.96 17.27 28.53
N LEU A 112 -28.46 18.49 28.65
CA LEU A 112 -28.53 19.23 29.89
C LEU A 112 -30.03 19.45 30.14
N PRO A 113 -30.59 18.96 31.26
CA PRO A 113 -32.01 19.14 31.51
C PRO A 113 -32.30 20.63 31.57
N ASN A 114 -33.25 21.09 30.74
CA ASN A 114 -33.70 22.48 30.71
C ASN A 114 -34.28 22.84 32.09
N GLN A 115 -33.44 23.40 32.96
CA GLN A 115 -33.93 24.13 34.13
C GLN A 115 -34.25 25.54 33.67
N GLU A 116 -35.53 25.79 33.48
CA GLU A 116 -36.07 27.15 33.36
C GLU A 116 -35.86 27.86 34.70
N THR A 117 -34.77 28.63 34.83
CA THR A 117 -34.63 29.58 35.93
C THR A 117 -35.68 30.69 35.76
N PRO A 118 -36.57 30.94 36.74
CA PRO A 118 -37.48 32.06 36.67
C PRO A 118 -36.67 33.37 36.70
N ILE A 119 -36.92 34.24 35.73
CA ILE A 119 -36.32 35.58 35.64
C ILE A 119 -37.05 36.50 36.63
N PRO A 120 -36.40 37.04 37.67
CA PRO A 120 -36.97 38.15 38.43
C PRO A 120 -36.87 39.47 37.62
N GLU A 121 -37.91 40.31 37.72
CA GLU A 121 -37.99 41.61 37.04
C GLU A 121 -36.89 42.61 37.47
N PRO A 122 -36.56 43.60 36.62
CA PRO A 122 -35.50 44.56 36.89
C PRO A 122 -35.91 45.65 37.89
N THR A 123 -34.96 46.16 38.67
CA THR A 123 -35.09 47.36 39.51
C THR A 123 -33.87 48.27 39.27
N PRO A 124 -34.02 49.61 39.14
CA PRO A 124 -33.06 50.45 38.41
C PRO A 124 -31.87 51.01 39.23
N GLU A 125 -30.80 51.38 38.52
CA GLU A 125 -29.60 52.07 39.04
C GLU A 125 -29.86 53.53 39.49
N PRO A 126 -28.91 54.16 40.21
CA PRO A 126 -28.19 55.29 39.56
C PRO A 126 -26.73 55.60 40.03
N GLY A 127 -25.81 55.84 39.07
CA GLY A 127 -24.63 56.75 39.14
C GLY A 127 -23.42 56.35 40.04
N THR A 128 -22.16 56.72 39.80
CA THR A 128 -21.51 57.78 38.99
C THR A 128 -20.01 57.44 38.70
N PRO A 129 -19.26 58.17 37.84
CA PRO A 129 -18.07 57.66 37.14
C PRO A 129 -16.68 58.16 37.63
N LYS A 130 -15.57 57.58 37.11
CA LYS A 130 -14.33 58.30 36.75
C LYS A 130 -13.35 57.54 35.84
N THR A 131 -12.55 58.32 35.12
CA THR A 131 -11.61 58.00 34.02
C THR A 131 -10.15 57.85 34.51
N GLU A 132 -9.28 57.12 33.79
CA GLU A 132 -7.94 57.60 33.30
C GLU A 132 -7.11 56.54 32.53
N THR A 133 -6.25 57.01 31.60
CA THR A 133 -5.35 56.23 30.70
C THR A 133 -4.18 57.15 30.31
N PRO A 134 -2.90 56.72 30.43
CA PRO A 134 -2.00 56.59 29.25
C PRO A 134 -0.91 55.47 29.35
N VAL A 135 -0.65 54.65 28.32
CA VAL A 135 0.32 54.78 27.17
C VAL A 135 1.83 54.73 27.51
N ASN A 136 2.56 53.70 27.01
CA ASN A 136 3.78 53.78 26.14
C ASN A 136 4.25 52.37 25.62
N PRO A 137 5.31 52.16 24.78
CA PRO A 137 5.18 51.29 23.59
C PRO A 137 6.28 50.21 23.35
N ASP A 138 6.22 49.61 22.16
CA ASP A 138 7.14 48.73 21.39
C ASP A 138 8.60 49.28 21.21
N PRO A 139 9.58 48.64 20.48
CA PRO A 139 9.66 47.31 19.84
C PRO A 139 11.00 46.54 20.04
N GLU A 140 11.19 45.36 19.39
CA GLU A 140 12.25 45.07 18.37
C GLU A 140 12.57 43.56 18.13
N VAL A 141 13.05 43.25 16.91
CA VAL A 141 13.41 41.92 16.37
C VAL A 141 14.75 42.02 15.62
N PRO A 142 15.63 41.00 15.63
CA PRO A 142 16.28 40.59 14.37
C PRO A 142 16.50 39.07 14.19
N THR A 143 16.79 38.69 12.94
CA THR A 143 17.19 37.33 12.48
C THR A 143 18.73 37.20 12.44
N TYR A 144 19.43 36.18 11.92
CA TYR A 144 19.18 35.07 10.97
C TYR A 144 20.28 33.99 11.13
N GLU A 145 20.19 32.81 10.47
CA GLU A 145 21.33 32.10 9.79
C GLU A 145 20.96 30.73 9.16
N THR A 146 21.85 30.24 8.30
CA THR A 146 21.66 29.14 7.32
C THR A 146 22.55 27.91 7.64
N GLY A 147 22.15 26.68 7.25
CA GLY A 147 23.02 25.49 7.35
C GLY A 147 22.62 24.33 6.41
N LYS A 148 23.61 23.63 5.82
CA LYS A 148 23.43 22.57 4.81
C LYS A 148 23.95 21.18 5.24
N ARG A 149 23.26 20.14 4.75
CA ARG A 149 23.68 18.81 4.21
C ARG A 149 24.40 17.74 5.07
N GLU A 150 24.02 16.49 4.78
CA GLU A 150 24.73 15.18 4.94
C GLU A 150 25.05 14.69 6.37
N GLU A 151 25.02 13.42 6.74
CA GLU A 151 24.45 12.14 6.24
C GLU A 151 24.81 11.04 7.28
N LEU A 152 24.24 9.82 7.11
CA LEU A 152 24.72 8.49 7.55
C LEU A 152 24.00 7.71 8.69
N LEU A 153 23.46 6.57 8.24
CA LEU A 153 23.51 5.20 8.79
C LEU A 153 22.97 4.89 10.21
N ASN A 154 22.15 3.84 10.27
CA ASN A 154 22.20 2.88 11.37
C ASN A 154 22.04 1.44 10.85
N THR A 155 23.10 0.64 10.94
CA THR A 155 23.11 -0.81 10.70
C THR A 155 23.12 -1.53 12.04
N GLY A 156 22.05 -2.26 12.36
CA GLY A 156 21.95 -3.14 13.54
C GLY A 156 21.70 -4.58 13.11
N THR A 157 22.56 -5.49 13.56
CA THR A 157 22.70 -6.85 13.01
C THR A 157 22.31 -7.91 14.06
N GLU A 158 21.41 -8.83 13.66
CA GLU A 158 21.04 -10.18 14.20
C GLU A 158 21.04 -10.46 15.74
N ALA A 159 20.14 -11.27 16.33
CA ALA A 159 19.75 -12.62 15.90
C ALA A 159 18.53 -13.24 16.65
N ASN A 160 17.98 -14.29 16.03
CA ASN A 160 17.18 -15.42 16.57
C ASN A 160 15.97 -15.20 17.53
N ALA A 161 14.76 -15.40 16.99
CA ALA A 161 13.72 -16.21 17.66
C ALA A 161 12.80 -16.88 16.61
N THR A 162 12.86 -18.21 16.51
CA THR A 162 11.93 -19.00 15.69
C THR A 162 10.58 -19.14 16.41
N LEU A 163 9.49 -18.73 15.78
CA LEU A 163 8.17 -19.28 16.08
C LEU A 163 7.31 -19.33 14.82
N ALA A 164 6.65 -20.47 14.60
CA ALA A 164 5.99 -20.80 13.34
C ALA A 164 4.47 -20.70 13.39
N SER A 165 3.87 -20.24 12.30
CA SER A 165 2.54 -20.65 11.81
C SER A 165 2.39 -20.11 10.37
N ALA A 166 2.45 -20.97 9.36
CA ALA A 166 1.33 -21.74 8.81
C ALA A 166 0.39 -20.89 7.93
N GLY A 167 0.62 -20.95 6.60
CA GLY A 167 -0.12 -20.15 5.61
C GLY A 167 0.15 -20.55 4.15
N ILE A 168 0.37 -21.84 3.85
CA ILE A 168 0.44 -22.30 2.46
C ILE A 168 -0.99 -22.50 1.95
N MET A 169 -1.42 -21.73 0.95
CA MET A 169 -2.57 -22.10 0.12
C MET A 169 -2.21 -22.01 -1.37
N THR A 170 -1.60 -23.07 -1.88
CA THR A 170 -1.52 -23.33 -3.32
C THR A 170 -2.90 -23.74 -3.86
N LEU A 171 -3.50 -22.91 -4.72
CA LEU A 171 -4.65 -23.30 -5.53
C LEU A 171 -4.22 -23.55 -6.98
N LEU A 172 -3.68 -24.74 -7.23
CA LEU A 172 -3.57 -25.30 -8.59
C LEU A 172 -4.84 -26.06 -8.94
N ALA A 173 -5.88 -25.34 -9.37
CA ALA A 173 -7.02 -25.95 -10.05
C ALA A 173 -6.65 -26.24 -11.51
N GLY A 174 -6.11 -27.43 -11.76
CA GLY A 174 -5.61 -27.85 -13.07
C GLY A 174 -6.69 -28.02 -14.13
N LEU A 175 -6.28 -27.83 -15.39
CA LEU A 175 -7.05 -28.16 -16.59
C LEU A 175 -7.37 -29.67 -16.67
N GLY A 176 -8.48 -30.00 -17.35
CA GLY A 176 -9.06 -31.33 -17.30
C GLY A 176 -8.24 -32.45 -17.95
N LEU A 177 -8.35 -33.65 -17.38
CA LEU A 177 -7.99 -34.93 -18.02
C LEU A 177 -9.28 -35.69 -18.36
N GLY A 178 -9.28 -36.31 -19.54
CA GLY A 178 -10.51 -36.71 -20.23
C GLY A 178 -11.17 -38.01 -19.76
N PHE A 179 -12.50 -38.04 -19.83
CA PHE A 179 -13.30 -39.26 -19.76
C PHE A 179 -13.54 -39.83 -21.16
N PHE A 180 -12.61 -40.65 -21.67
CA PHE A 180 -12.93 -41.59 -22.75
C PHE A 180 -13.63 -42.82 -22.16
N LYS A 181 -14.94 -42.73 -22.01
CA LYS A 181 -15.78 -43.85 -21.58
C LYS A 181 -16.00 -44.79 -22.76
N LYS A 182 -15.19 -45.85 -22.84
CA LYS A 182 -15.44 -47.00 -23.72
C LYS A 182 -16.84 -47.52 -23.47
N LYS A 183 -17.62 -47.70 -24.54
CA LYS A 183 -18.88 -48.43 -24.51
C LYS A 183 -18.77 -49.57 -25.52
N GLU A 184 -18.69 -50.79 -25.01
CA GLU A 184 -19.15 -51.95 -25.75
C GLU A 184 -20.67 -51.84 -25.87
N ASP A 185 -21.19 -51.95 -27.07
CA ASP A 185 -22.56 -52.38 -27.32
C ASP A 185 -22.46 -53.51 -28.34
N GLU A 186 -22.84 -54.70 -27.89
CA GLU A 186 -22.87 -55.97 -28.63
C GLU A 186 -24.26 -56.16 -29.23
N LYS A 187 -24.40 -56.16 -30.57
CA LYS A 187 -25.31 -57.04 -31.34
C LYS A 187 -25.10 -56.92 -32.85
#